data_AF-A0A4Y2M6W0-F1
#
_entry.id   AF-A0A4Y2M6W0-F1
#
_cell.length_a   1.000
_cell.length_b   1.000
_cell.length_c   1.000
_cell.angle_alpha   90.00
_cell.angle_beta   90.00
_cell.angle_gamma   90.00
#
_symmetry.space_group_name_H-M   'P 1'
#
loop_
_entity.id
_entity.type
_entity.pdbx_description
1 polymer ?
#
loop_
_entity_poly.entity_id
_entity_poly.type
_entity_poly.pdbx_seq_one_letter_code
_entity_poly.pdbx_strand_id
1 'polypeptide(L)'
;MCSIPTCLVLEKANQSTKPIKLLNVIEDVKKREHYAIVISLDIQGAFDNLKYDIIRKGLRKLLTESNISETLEDILSNRKVAIQTSDGPAVWKQTKVCPQGS
;
A
#
# COMPACT_ATOMS: atom_id res chain seq x y z
N MET A 1 -17.59 -2.24 -20.34
CA MET A 1 -16.89 -3.47 -20.77
C MET A 1 -15.50 -3.11 -21.25
N CYS A 2 -14.45 -3.63 -20.63
CA CYS A 2 -13.21 -3.97 -21.31
C CYS A 2 -12.44 -4.95 -20.40
N SER A 3 -12.49 -6.24 -20.75
CA SER A 3 -11.81 -7.30 -20.00
C SER A 3 -10.50 -7.63 -20.71
N ILE A 4 -9.36 -7.40 -20.06
CA ILE A 4 -8.07 -7.95 -20.50
C ILE A 4 -7.31 -8.45 -19.25
N PRO A 5 -7.36 -9.76 -18.95
CA PRO A 5 -6.52 -10.37 -17.94
C PRO A 5 -5.25 -10.93 -18.58
N THR A 6 -4.12 -10.22 -18.45
CA THR A 6 -2.81 -10.71 -18.94
C THR A 6 -1.83 -10.86 -17.77
N CYS A 7 -1.73 -12.08 -17.24
CA CYS A 7 -0.72 -12.50 -16.27
C CYS A 7 0.61 -12.83 -16.98
N LEU A 8 1.74 -12.81 -16.25
CA LEU A 8 3.02 -13.32 -16.77
C LEU A 8 3.87 -14.03 -15.68
N VAL A 9 4.44 -13.34 -14.67
CA VAL A 9 5.29 -13.84 -13.53
C VAL A 9 6.84 -13.71 -13.64
N LEU A 10 7.41 -12.59 -13.14
CA LEU A 10 8.85 -12.34 -12.94
C LEU A 10 9.13 -12.41 -11.45
N GLU A 11 9.83 -13.45 -11.04
CA GLU A 11 10.36 -13.53 -9.68
C GLU A 11 11.84 -13.12 -9.70
N LYS A 12 12.12 -11.88 -9.26
CA LYS A 12 13.40 -11.52 -8.64
C LYS A 12 13.16 -10.58 -7.47
N ALA A 13 13.61 -11.00 -6.29
CA ALA A 13 13.38 -10.34 -5.02
C ALA A 13 14.15 -9.01 -4.88
N ASN A 14 13.61 -8.14 -4.01
CA ASN A 14 14.31 -7.06 -3.31
C ASN A 14 15.10 -6.04 -4.15
N GLN A 15 14.40 -5.06 -4.75
CA GLN A 15 14.48 -3.66 -4.30
C GLN A 15 13.53 -2.75 -5.09
N SER A 16 13.13 -1.62 -4.49
CA SER A 16 12.31 -0.58 -5.13
C SER A 16 12.85 -0.22 -6.52
N THR A 17 12.12 -0.66 -7.54
CA THR A 17 12.59 -0.68 -8.93
C THR A 17 12.30 0.66 -9.59
N LYS A 18 13.29 1.57 -9.60
CA LYS A 18 13.26 2.75 -10.48
C LYS A 18 13.00 2.27 -11.93
N PRO A 19 12.22 2.97 -12.76
CA PRO A 19 11.89 2.52 -14.13
C PRO A 19 13.12 2.15 -14.97
N ILE A 20 14.20 2.91 -14.83
CA ILE A 20 15.52 2.69 -15.45
C ILE A 20 16.09 1.29 -15.10
N LYS A 21 15.92 0.80 -13.87
CA LYS A 21 16.40 -0.53 -13.48
C LYS A 21 15.63 -1.67 -14.16
N LEU A 22 14.33 -1.51 -14.38
CA LEU A 22 13.52 -2.54 -15.05
C LEU A 22 13.91 -2.68 -16.53
N LEU A 23 14.09 -1.55 -17.22
CA LEU A 23 14.54 -1.54 -18.62
C LEU A 23 15.90 -2.25 -18.79
N ASN A 24 16.88 -1.94 -17.95
CA ASN A 24 18.20 -2.59 -17.98
C ASN A 24 18.11 -4.12 -17.81
N VAL A 25 17.25 -4.60 -16.90
CA VAL A 25 17.04 -6.06 -16.70
C VAL A 25 16.41 -6.71 -17.92
N ILE A 26 15.44 -6.06 -18.57
CA ILE A 26 14.80 -6.56 -19.80
C ILE A 26 15.81 -6.60 -20.95
N GLU A 27 16.62 -5.55 -21.12
CA GLU A 27 17.68 -5.54 -22.14
C GLU A 27 18.73 -6.63 -21.92
N ASP A 28 19.16 -6.85 -20.68
CA ASP A 28 20.17 -7.86 -20.38
C ASP A 28 19.65 -9.29 -20.52
N VAL A 29 18.36 -9.53 -20.26
CA VAL A 29 17.72 -10.82 -20.57
C VAL A 29 17.62 -11.02 -22.08
N LYS A 30 17.24 -9.97 -22.84
CA LYS A 30 17.20 -10.00 -24.31
C LYS A 30 18.57 -10.26 -24.94
N LYS A 31 19.65 -9.64 -24.44
CA LYS A 31 21.04 -9.87 -24.88
C LYS A 31 21.55 -11.30 -24.63
N ARG A 32 20.95 -12.01 -23.66
CA ARG A 32 21.32 -13.38 -23.27
C ARG A 32 20.42 -14.46 -23.89
N GLU A 33 19.50 -14.07 -24.78
CA GLU A 33 18.51 -14.97 -25.41
C GLU A 33 17.67 -15.77 -24.39
N HIS A 34 17.53 -15.23 -23.17
CA HIS A 34 16.74 -15.84 -22.10
C HIS A 34 15.29 -15.32 -22.10
N TYR A 35 14.38 -16.08 -21.49
CA TYR A 35 13.00 -15.64 -21.29
C TYR A 35 12.87 -14.72 -20.07
N ALA A 36 12.16 -13.59 -20.25
CA ALA A 36 11.68 -12.71 -19.20
C ALA A 36 10.16 -12.61 -19.25
N ILE A 37 9.55 -12.30 -18.10
CA ILE A 37 8.14 -12.55 -17.84
C ILE A 37 7.61 -11.46 -16.87
N VAL A 38 7.25 -10.24 -17.26
CA VAL A 38 7.00 -9.14 -16.28
C VAL A 38 5.66 -9.26 -15.50
N ILE A 39 5.63 -9.00 -14.18
CA ILE A 39 4.37 -8.73 -13.42
C ILE A 39 4.22 -7.23 -13.20
N SER A 40 3.01 -6.71 -13.47
CA SER A 40 2.50 -5.52 -12.81
C SER A 40 1.35 -5.94 -11.89
N LEU A 41 1.38 -5.51 -10.62
CA LEU A 41 0.28 -5.71 -9.68
C LEU A 41 -0.27 -4.35 -9.30
N ASP A 42 -1.53 -4.09 -9.67
CA ASP A 42 -2.29 -2.97 -9.14
C ASP A 42 -3.13 -3.44 -7.94
N ILE A 43 -3.12 -2.68 -6.86
CA ILE A 43 -3.82 -3.01 -5.60
C ILE A 43 -4.95 -2.00 -5.42
N GLN A 44 -6.15 -2.39 -5.85
CA GLN A 44 -7.34 -1.55 -5.76
C GLN A 44 -7.58 -1.09 -4.31
N GLY A 45 -7.72 0.24 -4.13
CA GLY A 45 -8.00 0.84 -2.83
C GLY A 45 -6.91 0.55 -1.80
N ALA A 46 -5.62 0.58 -2.18
CA ALA A 46 -4.50 0.27 -1.28
C ALA A 46 -4.55 1.04 0.06
N PHE A 47 -4.96 2.32 0.02
CA PHE A 47 -5.15 3.14 1.22
C PHE A 47 -6.50 2.88 1.92
N ASP A 48 -7.56 2.62 1.16
CA ASP A 48 -8.91 2.34 1.69
C ASP A 48 -8.99 1.01 2.48
N ASN A 49 -8.22 0.03 2.02
CA ASN A 49 -8.16 -1.31 2.58
C ASN A 49 -7.12 -1.45 3.71
N LEU A 50 -6.31 -0.42 3.97
CA LEU A 50 -5.32 -0.43 5.03
C LEU A 50 -6.00 -0.38 6.40
N LYS A 51 -5.72 -1.36 7.25
CA LYS A 51 -6.27 -1.49 8.62
C LYS A 51 -5.30 -0.91 9.64
N TYR A 52 -5.76 0.01 10.49
CA TYR A 52 -4.89 0.71 11.44
C TYR A 52 -4.19 -0.24 12.43
N ASP A 53 -4.84 -1.32 12.88
CA ASP A 53 -4.23 -2.32 13.76
C ASP A 53 -3.00 -3.01 13.15
N ILE A 54 -2.96 -3.15 11.82
CA ILE A 54 -1.81 -3.72 11.11
C ILE A 54 -0.69 -2.68 11.01
N ILE A 55 -1.01 -1.41 10.72
CA ILE A 55 -0.03 -0.31 10.72
C ILE A 55 0.60 -0.20 12.11
N ARG A 56 -0.20 -0.15 13.18
CA ARG A 56 0.28 -0.02 14.57
C ARG A 56 1.19 -1.18 14.98
N LYS A 57 0.85 -2.43 14.62
CA LYS A 57 1.75 -3.59 14.82
C LYS A 57 3.07 -3.44 14.05
N GLY A 58 3.04 -2.85 12.86
CA GLY A 58 4.23 -2.50 12.09
C GLY A 58 5.08 -1.43 12.78
N LEU A 59 4.47 -0.33 13.23
CA LEU A 59 5.13 0.77 13.94
C LEU A 59 5.83 0.27 15.21
N ARG A 60 5.13 -0.50 16.07
CA ARG A 60 5.71 -1.13 17.27
C ARG A 60 6.93 -1.99 17.01
N LYS A 61 6.99 -2.63 15.84
CA LYS A 61 8.13 -3.49 15.44
C LYS A 61 9.31 -2.68 14.90
N LEU A 62 9.09 -1.48 14.37
CA LEU A 62 10.09 -0.66 13.69
C LEU A 62 10.63 0.48 14.56
N LEU A 63 9.81 1.05 15.44
CA LEU A 63 10.06 2.28 16.19
C LEU A 63 9.90 2.09 17.72
N THR A 64 10.24 0.88 18.19
CA THR A 64 10.15 0.39 19.57
C THR A 64 10.56 1.46 20.60
N GLU A 65 9.68 1.77 21.56
CA GLU A 65 9.89 2.75 22.65
C GLU A 65 10.38 4.14 22.18
N SER A 66 9.73 4.71 21.15
CA SER A 66 9.94 6.11 20.74
C SER A 66 8.68 6.96 20.89
N ASN A 67 8.86 8.22 21.30
CA ASN A 67 7.81 9.25 21.31
C ASN A 67 7.13 9.46 19.94
N ILE A 68 7.88 9.22 18.86
CA ILE A 68 7.35 9.20 17.49
C ILE A 68 6.37 8.03 17.30
N SER A 69 6.71 6.82 17.78
CA SER A 69 5.81 5.66 17.70
C SER A 69 4.53 5.88 18.51
N GLU A 70 4.63 6.42 19.72
CA GLU A 70 3.45 6.76 20.55
C GLU A 70 2.54 7.77 19.83
N THR A 71 3.10 8.87 19.33
CA THR A 71 2.35 9.90 18.60
C THR A 71 1.67 9.33 17.35
N LEU A 72 2.37 8.50 16.57
CA LEU A 72 1.80 7.85 15.38
C LEU A 72 0.74 6.81 15.74
N GLU A 73 0.89 6.08 16.84
CA GLU A 73 -0.12 5.16 17.33
C GLU A 73 -1.39 5.87 17.80
N ASP A 74 -1.25 6.99 18.50
CA ASP A 74 -2.39 7.80 18.96
C ASP A 74 -3.14 8.43 17.78
N ILE A 75 -2.41 8.96 16.79
CA ILE A 75 -2.98 9.46 15.52
C ILE A 75 -3.75 8.36 14.77
N LEU A 76 -3.38 7.08 14.92
CA LEU A 76 -4.07 5.94 14.32
C LEU A 76 -5.12 5.29 15.24
N SER A 77 -5.16 5.69 16.51
CA SER A 77 -6.07 5.13 17.52
C SER A 77 -7.34 5.96 17.62
N ASN A 78 -8.46 5.28 17.90
CA ASN A 78 -9.76 5.91 18.17
C ASN A 78 -10.25 6.93 17.11
N ARG A 79 -9.75 6.86 15.88
CA ARG A 79 -10.21 7.73 14.78
C ARG A 79 -11.72 7.64 14.63
N LYS A 80 -12.34 8.80 14.49
CA LYS A 80 -13.76 8.98 14.26
C LYS A 80 -13.96 9.99 13.15
N VAL A 81 -14.91 9.74 12.27
CA VAL A 81 -15.34 10.66 11.23
C VAL A 81 -16.73 11.15 11.58
N ALA A 82 -16.93 12.47 11.62
CA ALA A 82 -18.25 13.06 11.67
C ALA A 82 -18.83 13.11 10.25
N ILE A 83 -20.03 12.57 10.06
CA ILE A 83 -20.73 12.48 8.79
C ILE A 83 -22.07 13.17 8.96
N GLN A 84 -22.37 14.16 8.10
CA GLN A 84 -23.70 14.77 8.08
C GLN A 84 -24.69 13.82 7.41
N THR A 85 -25.75 13.45 8.14
CA THR A 85 -26.86 12.64 7.64
C THR A 85 -28.14 13.48 7.59
N SER A 86 -29.22 12.96 7.00
CA SER A 86 -30.55 13.60 7.04
C SER A 86 -31.03 13.89 8.47
N ASP A 87 -30.60 13.04 9.41
CA ASP A 87 -31.06 13.03 10.79
C ASP A 87 -30.09 13.80 11.72
N GLY A 88 -29.07 14.44 11.14
CA GLY A 88 -28.06 15.24 11.82
C GLY A 88 -26.64 14.64 11.78
N PRO A 89 -25.70 15.15 12.60
CA PRO A 89 -24.33 14.66 12.63
C PRO A 89 -24.23 13.26 13.25
N ALA A 90 -23.76 12.29 12.47
CA ALA A 90 -23.42 10.94 12.95
C ALA A 90 -21.90 10.81 13.13
N VAL A 91 -21.46 10.05 14.14
CA VAL A 91 -20.03 9.81 14.42
C VAL A 91 -19.67 8.35 14.17
N TRP A 92 -18.88 8.09 13.15
CA TRP A 92 -18.46 6.74 12.75
C TRP A 92 -17.04 6.42 13.22
N LYS A 93 -16.82 5.26 13.88
CA LYS A 93 -15.48 4.80 14.27
C LYS A 93 -14.73 4.25 13.06
N GLN A 94 -13.64 4.90 12.68
CA GLN A 94 -12.79 4.51 11.55
C GLN A 94 -11.71 3.53 12.02
N THR A 95 -11.72 2.31 11.47
CA THR A 95 -10.75 1.23 11.77
C THR A 95 -9.91 0.82 10.55
N LYS A 96 -10.27 1.32 9.38
CA LYS A 96 -9.60 1.18 8.08
C LYS A 96 -9.80 2.47 7.26
N VAL A 97 -9.17 2.55 6.09
CA VAL A 97 -9.08 3.73 5.21
C VAL A 97 -8.10 4.79 5.72
N CYS A 98 -7.02 5.03 4.98
CA CYS A 98 -6.24 6.26 5.12
C CYS A 98 -6.77 7.31 4.11
N PRO A 99 -7.00 8.57 4.53
CA PRO A 99 -7.35 9.63 3.59
C PRO A 99 -6.22 9.82 2.56
N GLN A 100 -6.57 9.96 1.28
CA GLN A 100 -5.62 10.27 0.22
C GLN A 100 -5.43 11.79 0.14
N GLY A 101 -4.28 12.27 0.61
CA GLY A 101 -4.01 13.69 0.83
C GLY A 101 -4.05 14.01 2.32
N SER A 102 -2.86 14.18 2.90
CA SER A 102 -2.59 14.49 4.31
C SER A 102 -1.39 15.40 4.41
#